data_AF-A0A8H7ECK8-F1
#
_entry.id   AF-A0A8H7ECK8-F1
#
_cell.length_a   1.000
_cell.length_b   1.000
_cell.length_c   1.000
_cell.angle_alpha   90.00
_cell.angle_beta   90.00
_cell.angle_gamma   90.00
#
_symmetry.space_group_name_H-M   'P 1'
#
loop_
_entity.id
_entity.type
_entity.pdbx_description
1 polymer ?
#
loop_
_entity_poly.entity_id
_entity_poly.type
_entity_poly.pdbx_seq_one_letter_code
_entity_poly.pdbx_strand_id
1 'polypeptide(L)'
;MNIAPSRLLNGVTTLDTNAGMVLIADSELGLIWRVDTKSLTYETALQDGTMAPRETLNRLIGINGVRVWKDYVYYNNSLLQLTCRVRMD
;
A
#
# COMPACT_ATOMS: atom_id res chain seq x y z
N MET A 1 13.09 3.21 -21.42
CA MET A 1 12.72 1.97 -20.72
C MET A 1 11.55 2.29 -19.82
N ASN A 2 10.36 1.74 -20.11
CA ASN A 2 9.16 2.00 -19.32
C ASN A 2 9.20 1.06 -18.10
N ILE A 3 9.67 1.56 -16.97
CA ILE A 3 9.72 0.83 -15.69
C ILE A 3 8.28 0.72 -15.17
N ALA A 4 7.89 -0.44 -14.67
CA ALA A 4 6.54 -0.67 -14.16
C ALA A 4 6.13 0.41 -13.13
N PRO A 5 4.84 0.80 -13.09
CA PRO A 5 4.31 1.83 -12.18
C PRO A 5 4.43 1.46 -10.69
N SER A 6 4.64 0.18 -10.39
CA SER A 6 4.90 -0.37 -9.06
C SER A 6 6.34 -0.88 -8.92
N ARG A 7 6.80 -1.03 -7.68
CA ARG A 7 8.14 -1.55 -7.35
C ARG A 7 8.05 -2.86 -6.60
N LEU A 8 7.59 -2.85 -5.35
CA LEU A 8 7.51 -4.04 -4.50
C LEU A 8 6.14 -4.11 -3.83
N LEU A 9 5.18 -4.74 -4.49
CA LEU A 9 3.83 -4.93 -3.96
C LEU A 9 3.86 -5.94 -2.80
N ASN A 10 3.72 -5.45 -1.57
CA ASN A 10 3.98 -6.24 -0.36
C ASN A 10 2.78 -6.32 0.60
N GLY A 11 1.58 -6.17 0.06
CA GLY A 11 0.32 -6.38 0.78
C GLY A 11 -0.86 -6.06 -0.11
N VAL A 12 -1.95 -6.82 0.04
CA VAL A 12 -3.22 -6.56 -0.66
C VAL A 12 -4.39 -6.81 0.27
N THR A 13 -5.44 -6.00 0.15
CA THR A 13 -6.72 -6.20 0.84
C THR A 13 -7.88 -5.69 -0.01
N THR A 14 -9.05 -6.29 0.16
CA THR A 14 -10.27 -5.83 -0.53
C THR A 14 -10.78 -4.56 0.13
N LEU A 15 -11.04 -3.53 -0.69
CA LEU A 15 -11.72 -2.30 -0.24
C LEU A 15 -13.24 -2.45 -0.41
N ASP A 16 -13.67 -2.88 -1.60
CA ASP A 16 -15.07 -3.12 -1.92
C ASP A 16 -15.17 -4.26 -2.95
N THR A 17 -15.72 -5.39 -2.52
CA THR A 17 -15.91 -6.57 -3.36
C THR A 17 -16.89 -6.32 -4.51
N ASN A 18 -17.96 -5.57 -4.27
CA ASN A 18 -19.00 -5.33 -5.26
C ASN A 18 -18.50 -4.36 -6.34
N ALA A 19 -17.74 -3.34 -5.94
CA ALA A 19 -17.11 -2.41 -6.88
C ALA A 19 -15.91 -3.04 -7.59
N GLY A 20 -15.28 -4.07 -7.04
CA GLY A 20 -14.04 -4.67 -7.57
C GLY A 20 -12.80 -3.85 -7.20
N MET A 21 -12.81 -3.23 -6.03
CA MET A 21 -11.75 -2.33 -5.56
C MET A 21 -10.86 -3.03 -4.54
N VAL A 22 -9.55 -2.92 -4.74
CA VAL A 22 -8.53 -3.41 -3.81
C VAL A 22 -7.56 -2.30 -3.43
N LEU A 23 -6.98 -2.41 -2.24
CA LEU A 23 -5.82 -1.62 -1.84
C LEU A 23 -4.57 -2.49 -1.89
N ILE A 24 -3.49 -1.96 -2.46
CA ILE A 24 -2.20 -2.66 -2.58
C ILE A 24 -1.08 -1.79 -2.02
N ALA A 25 -0.38 -2.28 -1.01
CA ALA A 25 0.80 -1.59 -0.46
C ALA A 25 2.02 -1.81 -1.38
N ASP A 26 2.70 -0.74 -1.75
CA ASP A 26 3.97 -0.77 -2.47
C ASP A 26 5.10 -0.36 -1.53
N SER A 27 5.90 -1.34 -1.13
CA SER A 27 6.92 -1.21 -0.10
C SER A 27 8.06 -0.28 -0.51
N GLU A 28 8.50 -0.39 -1.76
CA GLU A 28 9.62 0.39 -2.28
C GLU A 28 9.20 1.82 -2.66
N LEU A 29 7.93 2.04 -3.04
CA LEU A 29 7.40 3.38 -3.28
C LEU A 29 6.88 4.07 -2.02
N GLY A 30 6.63 3.32 -0.94
CA GLY A 30 6.12 3.86 0.32
C GLY A 30 4.72 4.44 0.20
N LEU A 31 3.81 3.75 -0.48
CA LEU A 31 2.43 4.19 -0.69
C LEU A 31 1.45 3.01 -0.75
N ILE A 32 0.15 3.31 -0.79
CA ILE A 32 -0.92 2.36 -1.05
C ILE A 32 -1.63 2.78 -2.34
N TRP A 33 -1.68 1.87 -3.31
CA TRP A 33 -2.50 1.98 -4.51
C TRP A 33 -3.96 1.62 -4.22
N ARG A 34 -4.91 2.36 -4.78
CA ARG A 34 -6.28 1.90 -5.03
C ARG A 34 -6.34 1.39 -6.45
N VAL A 35 -6.81 0.15 -6.63
CA VAL A 35 -6.90 -0.49 -7.95
C VAL A 35 -8.34 -0.89 -8.19
N ASP A 36 -8.89 -0.44 -9.31
CA ASP A 36 -10.14 -0.94 -9.87
C ASP A 36 -9.84 -2.12 -10.79
N THR A 37 -10.21 -3.31 -10.33
CA THR A 37 -9.95 -4.56 -11.05
C THR A 37 -10.88 -4.75 -12.26
N LYS A 38 -11.97 -3.99 -12.37
CA LYS A 38 -12.89 -4.05 -13.51
C LYS A 38 -12.42 -3.15 -14.65
N SER A 39 -12.06 -1.91 -14.33
CA SER A 39 -11.56 -0.95 -15.33
C SER A 39 -10.05 -1.04 -15.59
N LEU A 40 -9.32 -1.83 -14.79
CA LEU A 40 -7.86 -2.00 -14.86
C LEU A 40 -7.10 -0.68 -14.66
N THR A 41 -7.69 0.23 -13.88
CA THR A 41 -7.08 1.52 -13.52
C THR A 41 -6.59 1.50 -12.08
N TYR A 42 -5.66 2.41 -11.77
CA TYR A 42 -5.11 2.56 -10.43
C TYR A 42 -4.75 4.01 -10.15
N GLU A 43 -4.73 4.37 -8.87
CA GLU A 43 -4.30 5.67 -8.38
C GLU A 43 -3.70 5.54 -6.97
N THR A 44 -2.95 6.55 -6.53
CA THR A 44 -2.46 6.60 -5.14
C THR A 44 -3.63 6.84 -4.20
N ALA A 45 -3.91 5.88 -3.31
CA ALA A 45 -4.93 6.01 -2.29
C ALA A 45 -4.41 6.76 -1.07
N LEU A 46 -3.22 6.37 -0.59
CA LEU A 46 -2.59 6.93 0.61
C LEU A 46 -1.07 6.96 0.41
N GLN A 47 -0.44 8.01 0.91
CA GLN A 47 1.01 8.12 1.03
C GLN A 47 1.33 8.93 2.28
N ASP A 48 2.19 8.40 3.14
CA ASP A 48 2.58 9.02 4.39
C ASP A 48 4.04 8.71 4.72
N GLY A 49 4.70 9.59 5.49
CA GLY A 49 6.11 9.40 5.89
C GLY A 49 6.37 8.11 6.67
N THR A 50 5.37 7.58 7.39
CA THR A 50 5.49 6.30 8.10
C THR A 50 5.50 5.08 7.16
N MET A 51 5.21 5.27 5.87
CA MET A 51 5.30 4.24 4.82
C MET A 51 6.68 4.20 4.15
N ALA A 52 7.54 5.19 4.40
CA ALA A 52 8.78 5.39 3.67
C ALA A 52 9.72 4.17 3.74
N PRO A 53 10.34 3.79 2.61
CA PRO A 53 11.31 2.70 2.58
C PRO A 53 12.60 3.06 3.33
N ARG A 54 13.21 2.06 3.96
CA ARG A 54 14.59 2.10 4.44
C ARG A 54 15.40 0.98 3.82
N GLU A 55 16.68 1.23 3.65
CA GLU A 55 17.60 0.22 3.16
C GLU A 55 17.89 -0.83 4.25
N THR A 56 17.81 -2.10 3.87
CA THR A 56 18.18 -3.25 4.70
C THR A 56 18.66 -4.38 3.81
N LEU A 57 19.79 -5.02 4.14
CA LEU A 57 20.32 -6.18 3.39
C LEU A 57 20.30 -5.99 1.86
N ASN A 58 20.71 -4.81 1.38
CA ASN A 58 20.69 -4.41 -0.04
C ASN A 58 19.30 -4.40 -0.69
N ARG A 59 18.23 -4.14 0.08
CA ARG A 59 16.85 -3.96 -0.39
C ARG A 59 16.24 -2.71 0.24
N LEU A 60 15.35 -2.05 -0.48
CA LEU A 60 14.49 -1.00 0.08
C LEU A 60 13.19 -1.64 0.56
N ILE A 61 12.89 -1.52 1.86
CA ILE A 61 11.66 -2.05 2.45
C ILE A 61 10.96 -0.91 3.20
N GLY A 62 9.72 -0.63 2.82
CA GLY A 62 8.86 0.36 3.46
C GLY A 62 7.60 -0.29 4.04
N ILE A 63 6.45 0.27 3.69
CA ILE A 63 5.14 -0.29 4.00
C ILE A 63 5.04 -1.77 3.59
N ASN A 64 4.40 -2.60 4.40
CA ASN A 64 4.20 -4.02 4.14
C ASN A 64 2.71 -4.37 4.11
N GLY A 65 2.20 -4.99 5.16
CA GLY A 65 0.81 -5.42 5.23
C GLY A 65 -0.14 -4.23 5.19
N VAL A 66 -1.27 -4.42 4.50
CA VAL A 66 -2.42 -3.51 4.48
C VAL A 66 -3.68 -4.29 4.82
N ARG A 67 -4.58 -3.70 5.62
CA ARG A 67 -5.88 -4.25 6.00
C ARG A 67 -6.91 -3.14 6.07
N VAL A 68 -8.12 -3.41 5.60
CA VAL A 68 -9.28 -2.53 5.82
C VAL A 68 -10.14 -3.11 6.93
N TRP A 69 -10.56 -2.27 7.87
CA TRP A 69 -11.59 -2.63 8.85
C TRP A 69 -12.43 -1.40 9.20
N LYS A 70 -13.74 -1.50 8.89
CA LYS A 70 -14.67 -0.36 8.93
C LYS A 70 -14.08 0.81 8.12
N ASP A 71 -14.10 2.01 8.68
CA ASP A 71 -13.63 3.23 8.03
C ASP A 71 -12.11 3.42 8.13
N TYR A 72 -11.34 2.37 8.42
CA TYR A 72 -9.89 2.50 8.66
C TYR A 72 -9.07 1.58 7.79
N VAL A 73 -7.94 2.11 7.30
CA VAL A 73 -6.83 1.33 6.78
C VAL A 73 -5.77 1.19 7.85
N TYR A 74 -5.38 -0.05 8.08
CA TYR A 74 -4.26 -0.42 8.93
C TYR A 74 -3.10 -0.87 8.06
N TYR A 75 -1.90 -0.47 8.43
CA TYR A 75 -0.67 -0.93 7.79
C TYR A 75 0.49 -0.98 8.76
N ASN A 76 1.58 -1.62 8.36
CA ASN A 76 2.81 -1.66 9.13
C ASN A 76 4.03 -1.32 8.28
N ASN A 77 5.08 -0.88 8.96
CA ASN A 77 6.42 -0.73 8.39
C ASN A 77 7.41 -1.42 9.34
N SER A 78 7.96 -2.54 8.87
CA SER A 78 8.78 -3.42 9.72
C SER A 78 10.11 -2.79 10.12
N LEU A 79 10.71 -1.96 9.24
CA LEU A 79 11.98 -1.29 9.53
C LEU A 79 11.82 -0.07 10.43
N LEU A 80 10.65 0.59 10.39
CA LEU A 80 10.31 1.65 11.33
C LEU A 80 9.71 1.10 12.65
N GLN A 81 9.40 -0.19 12.71
CA GLN A 81 8.70 -0.82 13.83
C GLN A 81 7.35 -0.15 14.14
N LEU A 82 6.65 0.29 13.10
CA LEU A 82 5.38 0.99 13.23
C LEU A 82 4.20 0.08 12.83
N THR A 83 3.11 0.24 13.57
CA THR A 83 1.76 -0.16 13.15
C THR A 83 0.89 1.08 13.17
N CYS A 84 0.35 1.44 12.00
CA CYS A 84 -0.39 2.67 11.77
C CYS A 84 -1.85 2.37 11.45
N ARG A 85 -2.72 3.36 11.69
CA ARG A 85 -4.08 3.37 11.17
C ARG A 85 -4.42 4.77 10.65
N VAL A 86 -5.12 4.84 9.53
CA VAL A 86 -5.62 6.08 8.93
C VAL A 86 -7.10 5.87 8.63
N ARG A 87 -7.93 6.88 8.96
CA ARG A 87 -9.34 6.84 8.61
C ARG A 87 -9.47 7.12 7.10
N MET A 88 -10.30 6.36 6.40
CA MET A 88 -10.64 6.67 5.01
C MET A 88 -11.73 7.75 5.00
N ASP A 89 -11.50 8.79 4.19
CA ASP A 89 -12.47 9.87 3.96
C ASP A 89 -13.56 9.44 2.97
#